data_AF-A0A7S1U4C7-F1
#
_entry.id   AF-A0A7S1U4C7-F1
#
_cell.length_a   1.000
_cell.length_b   1.000
_cell.length_c   1.000
_cell.angle_alpha   90.00
_cell.angle_beta   90.00
_cell.angle_gamma   90.00
#
_symmetry.space_group_name_H-M   'P 1'
#
loop_
_entity.id
_entity.type
_entity.pdbx_description
1 polymer ?
#
loop_
_entity_poly.entity_id
_entity_poly.type
_entity_poly.pdbx_seq_one_letter_code
_entity_poly.pdbx_strand_id
1 'polypeptide(L)'
;KKKKKKKEKNPKRAKKKKKKKKKGKKQRMSSQNGWSFSTTTGPVGRPASRFNLLLLEHGEVFFQDYSVYKLPMPTRERPFWKCAKMRQQGRLKLCSRSLCFEPADTQAPLLKFPLRGIRGGIRYNPIDAAECELSDIDAEKLFRFVTDMVIEMKEGDRIGPFVQHIRGREAQGGNGAGAGSGGAA
;
A
#
# COMPACT_ATOMS: atom_id res chain seq x y z
N LYS A 1 -37.79 -63.77 -32.31
CA LYS A 1 -38.87 -63.31 -33.23
C LYS A 1 -38.74 -61.79 -33.41
N LYS A 2 -38.58 -61.30 -34.67
CA LYS A 2 -39.16 -60.09 -35.32
C LYS A 2 -39.21 -58.75 -34.52
N LYS A 3 -39.02 -57.54 -35.04
CA LYS A 3 -38.61 -56.93 -36.33
C LYS A 3 -38.77 -55.40 -36.13
N LYS A 4 -37.98 -54.60 -36.88
CA LYS A 4 -38.32 -53.29 -37.52
C LYS A 4 -38.54 -52.03 -36.64
N LYS A 5 -37.67 -51.02 -36.79
CA LYS A 5 -37.72 -49.86 -37.74
C LYS A 5 -38.79 -48.80 -37.39
N LYS A 6 -38.35 -47.57 -37.15
CA LYS A 6 -38.93 -46.39 -37.81
C LYS A 6 -37.92 -45.25 -37.94
N LYS A 7 -37.59 -44.93 -39.20
CA LYS A 7 -37.05 -43.63 -39.65
C LYS A 7 -38.22 -42.64 -39.65
N GLU A 8 -37.96 -41.39 -39.29
CA GLU A 8 -38.66 -40.28 -39.97
C GLU A 8 -37.80 -39.01 -39.99
N LYS A 9 -37.53 -38.55 -41.21
CA LYS A 9 -36.95 -37.25 -41.54
C LYS A 9 -38.09 -36.24 -41.58
N ASN A 10 -37.86 -34.98 -41.21
CA ASN A 10 -38.57 -33.89 -41.89
C ASN A 10 -37.71 -32.61 -42.01
N PRO A 11 -37.30 -32.23 -43.23
CA PRO A 11 -36.51 -31.04 -43.53
C PRO A 11 -37.35 -29.97 -44.22
N LYS A 12 -37.68 -28.84 -43.57
CA LYS A 12 -38.35 -27.71 -44.24
C LYS A 12 -38.06 -26.36 -43.56
N ARG A 13 -37.22 -25.53 -44.19
CA ARG A 13 -37.47 -24.11 -44.53
C ARG A 13 -36.18 -23.47 -45.02
N ALA A 14 -35.99 -23.38 -46.34
CA ALA A 14 -36.39 -22.24 -47.17
C ALA A 14 -35.42 -21.05 -47.00
N LYS A 15 -34.38 -20.96 -47.84
CA LYS A 15 -34.35 -20.26 -49.15
C LYS A 15 -34.77 -18.78 -49.07
N LYS A 16 -33.81 -17.86 -49.22
CA LYS A 16 -33.80 -16.73 -50.18
C LYS A 16 -32.56 -15.87 -49.92
N LYS A 17 -31.56 -15.87 -50.81
CA LYS A 17 -31.42 -14.98 -51.98
C LYS A 17 -31.67 -13.49 -51.64
N LYS A 18 -30.60 -12.69 -51.59
CA LYS A 18 -30.34 -11.52 -52.47
C LYS A 18 -29.05 -10.82 -51.99
N LYS A 19 -27.97 -10.77 -52.78
CA LYS A 19 -27.70 -9.95 -53.98
C LYS A 19 -27.44 -8.47 -53.63
N LYS A 20 -26.32 -7.95 -54.16
CA LYS A 20 -26.00 -6.53 -54.44
C LYS A 20 -25.66 -5.66 -53.22
N LYS A 21 -24.78 -4.66 -53.30
CA LYS A 21 -23.77 -4.17 -54.25
C LYS A 21 -23.18 -2.93 -53.55
N LYS A 22 -21.90 -2.64 -53.84
CA LYS A 22 -21.34 -1.30 -54.05
C LYS A 22 -21.14 -0.34 -52.85
N LYS A 23 -19.89 0.13 -52.84
CA LYS A 23 -19.42 1.53 -52.82
C LYS A 23 -19.25 2.20 -51.46
N GLY A 24 -18.06 2.77 -51.30
CA GLY A 24 -17.96 4.16 -50.85
C GLY A 24 -16.88 4.41 -49.81
N LYS A 25 -15.64 4.55 -50.27
CA LYS A 25 -14.64 5.39 -49.62
C LYS A 25 -15.25 6.78 -49.41
N LYS A 26 -15.32 7.27 -48.17
CA LYS A 26 -15.42 8.72 -47.92
C LYS A 26 -14.64 9.09 -46.67
N GLN A 27 -13.49 9.67 -46.96
CA GLN A 27 -12.61 10.44 -46.12
C GLN A 27 -13.42 11.58 -45.47
N ARG A 28 -13.40 11.68 -44.14
CA ARG A 28 -13.71 12.90 -43.40
C ARG A 28 -12.47 13.24 -42.59
N MET A 29 -11.78 14.29 -43.01
CA MET A 29 -10.95 15.06 -42.11
C MET A 29 -11.88 15.83 -41.18
N SER A 30 -11.63 15.77 -39.88
CA SER A 30 -11.97 16.86 -38.98
C SER A 30 -11.08 16.78 -37.74
N SER A 31 -10.17 17.75 -37.70
CA SER A 31 -9.82 18.50 -36.51
C SER A 31 -9.01 17.77 -35.44
N GLN A 32 -7.72 18.07 -35.48
CA GLN A 32 -6.86 18.13 -34.31
C GLN A 32 -7.64 18.71 -33.12
N ASN A 33 -7.72 17.94 -32.04
CA ASN A 33 -7.60 18.39 -30.67
C ASN A 33 -6.99 17.22 -29.92
N GLY A 34 -5.66 17.26 -29.80
CA GLY A 34 -4.88 16.28 -29.07
C GLY A 34 -5.22 16.34 -27.58
N TRP A 35 -5.46 15.17 -27.00
CA TRP A 35 -4.53 14.52 -26.10
C TRP A 35 -4.85 13.04 -26.10
N SER A 36 -3.94 12.23 -26.64
CA SER A 36 -3.96 10.79 -26.50
C SER A 36 -2.57 10.35 -26.09
N PHE A 37 -2.41 10.06 -24.80
CA PHE A 37 -1.33 9.19 -24.34
C PHE A 37 -1.93 7.81 -24.14
N SER A 38 -1.74 6.94 -25.12
CA SER A 38 -1.81 5.50 -24.91
C SER A 38 -0.39 4.99 -24.79
N THR A 39 -0.11 4.24 -23.72
CA THR A 39 0.94 3.21 -23.77
C THR A 39 0.28 1.88 -23.42
N THR A 40 -0.04 1.17 -24.50
CA THR A 40 0.09 -0.27 -24.72
C THR A 40 0.16 -1.17 -23.49
N THR A 41 -0.82 -2.06 -23.41
CA THR A 41 -0.81 -3.29 -22.61
C THR A 41 0.42 -4.15 -22.96
N GLY A 42 1.42 -4.15 -22.07
CA GLY A 42 2.50 -5.13 -21.89
C GLY A 42 2.49 -5.62 -20.43
N PRO A 43 3.20 -6.71 -20.09
CA PRO A 43 2.78 -7.71 -19.09
C PRO A 43 2.39 -7.04 -17.78
N VAL A 44 1.12 -7.21 -17.35
CA VAL A 44 0.46 -6.58 -16.18
C VAL A 44 1.48 -5.86 -15.29
N GLY A 45 1.82 -4.64 -15.72
CA GLY A 45 2.93 -3.91 -15.13
C GLY A 45 2.59 -3.72 -13.67
N ARG A 46 3.54 -4.03 -12.77
CA ARG A 46 3.38 -3.61 -11.38
C ARG A 46 2.98 -2.13 -11.43
N PRO A 47 1.95 -1.70 -10.69
CA PRO A 47 1.60 -0.30 -10.63
C PRO A 47 2.89 0.48 -10.35
N ALA A 48 3.17 1.49 -11.16
CA ALA A 48 4.37 2.29 -11.05
C ALA A 48 4.49 2.78 -9.59
N SER A 49 5.64 2.54 -8.98
CA SER A 49 5.93 2.97 -7.61
C SER A 49 5.68 4.47 -7.49
N ARG A 50 4.82 4.89 -6.56
CA ARG A 50 4.58 6.30 -6.24
C ARG A 50 5.78 6.93 -5.55
N PHE A 51 6.60 6.12 -4.88
CA PHE A 51 7.86 6.56 -4.31
C PHE A 51 8.86 6.90 -5.43
N ASN A 52 9.46 8.09 -5.33
CA ASN A 52 10.52 8.58 -6.22
C ASN A 52 11.68 9.11 -5.36
N LEU A 53 12.90 9.05 -5.88
CA LEU A 53 14.13 9.52 -5.23
C LEU A 53 14.08 11.03 -4.87
N LEU A 54 13.22 11.79 -5.54
CA LEU A 54 12.97 13.20 -5.23
C LEU A 54 12.33 13.43 -3.85
N LEU A 55 11.80 12.39 -3.21
CA LEU A 55 11.25 12.44 -1.85
C LEU A 55 12.32 12.25 -0.76
N LEU A 56 13.58 11.99 -1.17
CA LEU A 56 14.70 11.82 -0.26
C LEU A 56 15.28 13.16 0.18
N GLU A 57 15.83 13.20 1.39
CA GLU A 57 16.60 14.35 1.86
C GLU A 57 17.93 14.46 1.09
N HIS A 58 18.56 15.63 1.13
CA HIS A 58 19.86 15.83 0.50
C HIS A 58 20.91 14.86 1.06
N GLY A 59 21.52 14.08 0.18
CA GLY A 59 22.50 13.04 0.53
C GLY A 59 21.89 11.78 1.17
N GLU A 60 20.57 11.62 1.14
CA GLU A 60 19.91 10.38 1.53
C GLU A 60 19.95 9.36 0.38
N VAL A 61 20.23 8.10 0.71
CA VAL A 61 20.41 7.01 -0.25
C VAL A 61 19.29 5.99 -0.06
N PHE A 62 18.68 5.55 -1.15
CA PHE A 62 17.74 4.43 -1.16
C PHE A 62 18.51 3.11 -1.25
N PHE A 63 18.20 2.16 -0.38
CA PHE A 63 18.87 0.86 -0.34
C PHE A 63 18.03 -0.24 -0.97
N GLN A 64 16.84 -0.49 -0.43
CA GLN A 64 16.05 -1.66 -0.80
C GLN A 64 14.56 -1.44 -0.56
N ASP A 65 13.72 -2.18 -1.28
CA ASP A 65 12.30 -2.28 -1.02
C ASP A 65 11.86 -3.67 -0.53
N TYR A 66 10.91 -3.66 0.40
CA TYR A 66 10.31 -4.86 0.99
C TYR A 66 8.80 -4.78 0.86
N SER A 67 8.15 -5.90 0.52
CA SER A 67 6.70 -6.02 0.61
C SER A 67 6.32 -6.27 2.06
N VAL A 68 5.55 -5.36 2.67
CA VAL A 68 5.21 -5.44 4.10
C VAL A 68 3.73 -5.15 4.33
N TYR A 69 3.27 -5.48 5.53
CA TYR A 69 1.97 -5.05 6.02
C TYR A 69 2.17 -4.07 7.18
N LYS A 70 1.46 -2.95 7.14
CA LYS A 70 1.34 -2.03 8.27
C LYS A 70 0.17 -2.48 9.15
N LEU A 71 0.46 -2.74 10.42
CA LEU A 71 -0.57 -3.10 11.40
C LEU A 71 -0.92 -1.89 12.28
N PRO A 72 -2.20 -1.72 12.65
CA PRO A 72 -2.54 -0.83 13.74
C PRO A 72 -1.94 -1.36 15.05
N MET A 73 -1.60 -0.44 15.96
CA MET A 73 -1.07 -0.82 17.27
C MET A 73 -2.13 -1.59 18.06
N PRO A 74 -1.79 -2.78 18.62
CA PRO A 74 -2.70 -3.51 19.47
C PRO A 74 -2.97 -2.73 20.76
N THR A 75 -4.22 -2.73 21.19
CA THR A 75 -4.68 -2.14 22.46
C THR A 75 -5.50 -3.18 23.22
N ARG A 76 -5.83 -2.92 24.50
CA ARG A 76 -6.65 -3.84 25.30
C ARG A 76 -8.01 -4.16 24.63
N GLU A 77 -8.61 -3.19 23.96
CA GLU A 77 -9.87 -3.34 23.23
C GLU A 77 -9.69 -3.93 21.82
N ARG A 78 -8.47 -3.89 21.29
CA ARG A 78 -8.13 -4.36 19.94
C ARG A 78 -6.94 -5.33 20.01
N PRO A 79 -7.22 -6.61 20.29
CA PRO A 79 -6.17 -7.62 20.34
C PRO A 79 -5.49 -7.79 18.98
N PHE A 80 -4.32 -8.43 18.99
CA PHE A 80 -3.46 -8.55 17.82
C PHE A 80 -4.17 -9.19 16.61
N TRP A 81 -4.90 -10.29 16.79
CA TRP A 81 -5.63 -10.95 15.70
C TRP A 81 -6.62 -10.03 14.97
N LYS A 82 -7.22 -9.07 15.69
CA LYS A 82 -8.12 -8.07 15.11
C LYS A 82 -7.33 -7.01 14.34
N CYS A 83 -6.17 -6.62 14.86
CA CYS A 83 -5.22 -5.74 14.16
C CYS A 83 -4.70 -6.39 12.87
N ALA A 84 -4.41 -7.70 12.90
CA ALA A 84 -3.96 -8.47 11.74
C ALA A 84 -4.98 -8.48 10.61
N LYS A 85 -6.29 -8.55 10.93
CA LYS A 85 -7.38 -8.44 9.93
C LYS A 85 -7.50 -7.04 9.32
N MET A 86 -7.06 -6.00 10.04
CA MET A 86 -7.07 -4.61 9.61
C MET A 86 -5.73 -4.16 8.99
N ARG A 87 -4.84 -5.11 8.68
CA ARG A 87 -3.52 -4.79 8.14
C ARG A 87 -3.64 -4.09 6.79
N GLN A 88 -2.78 -3.12 6.56
CA GLN A 88 -2.68 -2.42 5.29
C GLN A 88 -1.48 -2.95 4.51
N GLN A 89 -1.72 -3.55 3.34
CA GLN A 89 -0.65 -3.99 2.45
C GLN A 89 0.08 -2.78 1.87
N GLY A 90 1.41 -2.90 1.74
CA GLY A 90 2.21 -1.88 1.09
C GLY A 90 3.65 -2.34 0.85
N ARG A 91 4.50 -1.37 0.54
CA ARG A 91 5.93 -1.55 0.37
C ARG A 91 6.67 -0.64 1.32
N LEU A 92 7.69 -1.16 1.97
CA LEU A 92 8.61 -0.39 2.79
C LEU A 92 9.89 -0.15 1.99
N LYS A 93 10.26 1.11 1.85
CA LYS A 93 11.51 1.56 1.23
C LYS A 93 12.49 1.89 2.36
N LEU A 94 13.58 1.15 2.40
CA LEU A 94 14.67 1.39 3.34
C LEU A 94 15.64 2.41 2.75
N CYS A 95 15.80 3.53 3.43
CA CYS A 95 16.73 4.60 3.05
C CYS A 95 17.74 4.85 4.18
N SER A 96 18.81 5.58 3.90
CA SER A 96 19.88 5.86 4.88
C SER A 96 19.47 6.73 6.04
N ARG A 97 18.43 7.56 5.89
CA ARG A 97 17.95 8.47 6.94
C ARG A 97 16.47 8.34 7.26
N SER A 98 15.73 7.51 6.51
CA SER A 98 14.31 7.32 6.72
C SER A 98 13.80 5.96 6.26
N LEU A 99 12.65 5.59 6.79
CA LEU A 99 11.83 4.50 6.26
C LEU A 99 10.63 5.11 5.56
N CYS A 100 10.36 4.74 4.31
CA CYS A 100 9.15 5.20 3.62
C CYS A 100 8.20 4.02 3.38
N PHE A 101 6.98 4.11 3.90
CA PHE A 101 5.92 3.16 3.63
C PHE A 101 4.99 3.67 2.54
N GLU A 102 4.87 2.88 1.49
CA GLU A 102 3.97 3.08 0.37
C GLU A 102 2.79 2.12 0.48
N PRO A 103 1.58 2.59 0.86
CA PRO A 103 0.41 1.74 0.86
C PRO A 103 0.04 1.33 -0.57
N ALA A 104 -0.45 0.09 -0.71
CA ALA A 104 -0.96 -0.44 -1.97
C ALA A 104 -2.20 0.34 -2.46
N ASP A 105 -2.98 0.89 -1.54
CA ASP A 105 -4.05 1.83 -1.82
C ASP A 105 -3.46 3.21 -2.17
N THR A 106 -3.81 3.72 -3.37
CA THR A 106 -3.34 5.00 -3.88
C THR A 106 -4.02 6.19 -3.22
N GLN A 107 -5.20 6.00 -2.62
CA GLN A 107 -5.86 7.04 -1.85
C GLN A 107 -5.09 7.34 -0.57
N ALA A 108 -4.44 6.34 0.02
CA ALA A 108 -3.66 6.53 1.23
C ALA A 108 -2.32 7.25 0.95
N PRO A 109 -1.89 8.15 1.86
CA PRO A 109 -0.64 8.87 1.72
C PRO A 109 0.57 7.94 1.85
N LEU A 110 1.66 8.31 1.20
CA LEU A 110 3.00 7.80 1.52
C LEU A 110 3.40 8.30 2.90
N LEU A 111 3.88 7.40 3.75
CA LEU A 111 4.35 7.73 5.09
C LEU A 111 5.87 7.68 5.11
N LYS A 112 6.54 8.77 5.48
CA LYS A 112 7.98 8.82 5.71
C LYS A 112 8.25 8.95 7.20
N PHE A 113 9.12 8.08 7.70
CA PHE A 113 9.56 8.00 9.09
C PHE A 113 11.06 8.30 9.15
N PRO A 114 11.48 9.54 9.43
CA PRO A 114 12.89 9.85 9.57
C PRO A 114 13.48 9.12 10.78
N LEU A 115 14.64 8.48 10.61
CA LEU A 115 15.27 7.65 11.65
C LEU A 115 15.60 8.47 12.91
N ARG A 116 15.91 9.76 12.76
CA ARG A 116 16.12 10.70 13.87
C ARG A 116 14.91 10.85 14.81
N GLY A 117 13.71 10.56 14.32
CA GLY A 117 12.47 10.62 15.11
C GLY A 117 12.15 9.33 15.84
N ILE A 118 12.86 8.23 15.55
CA ILE A 118 12.60 6.92 16.15
C ILE A 118 13.13 6.88 17.59
N ARG A 119 12.28 6.49 18.53
CA ARG A 119 12.60 6.32 19.95
C ARG A 119 12.78 4.85 20.31
N GLY A 120 13.79 4.57 21.13
CA GLY A 120 14.02 3.23 21.69
C GLY A 120 14.42 2.17 20.67
N GLY A 121 14.81 2.59 19.46
CA GLY A 121 15.23 1.70 18.38
C GLY A 121 14.10 0.93 17.70
N ILE A 122 14.50 0.04 16.79
CA ILE A 122 13.62 -0.91 16.11
C ILE A 122 13.68 -2.22 16.89
N ARG A 123 12.53 -2.67 17.40
CA ARG A 123 12.38 -3.96 18.10
C ARG A 123 11.90 -5.03 17.14
N TYR A 124 12.62 -6.13 17.08
CA TYR A 124 12.23 -7.34 16.36
C TYR A 124 11.39 -8.24 17.26
N ASN A 125 10.51 -9.04 16.66
CA ASN A 125 9.62 -9.99 17.32
C ASN A 125 8.89 -9.38 18.53
N PRO A 126 8.20 -8.23 18.34
CA PRO A 126 7.67 -7.43 19.44
C PRO A 126 6.39 -8.00 20.06
N ILE A 127 5.95 -9.18 19.63
CA ILE A 127 4.69 -9.83 19.96
C ILE A 127 4.98 -11.31 20.18
N ASP A 128 4.43 -11.87 21.25
CA ASP A 128 4.62 -13.27 21.59
C ASP A 128 3.94 -14.17 20.57
N ALA A 129 4.55 -15.32 20.27
CA ALA A 129 4.03 -16.27 19.28
C ALA A 129 2.58 -16.69 19.58
N ALA A 130 2.22 -16.84 20.86
CA ALA A 130 0.87 -17.17 21.31
C ALA A 130 -0.18 -16.11 20.89
N GLU A 131 0.18 -14.82 20.86
CA GLU A 131 -0.73 -13.77 20.39
C GLU A 131 -0.90 -13.81 18.86
N CYS A 132 0.09 -14.34 18.14
CA CYS A 132 0.06 -14.53 16.69
C CYS A 132 -0.68 -15.80 16.25
N GLU A 133 -0.89 -16.80 17.11
CA GLU A 133 -1.56 -18.09 16.77
C GLU A 133 -2.93 -17.91 16.13
N LEU A 134 -3.64 -16.83 16.49
CA LEU A 134 -4.96 -16.48 15.96
C LEU A 134 -4.90 -15.67 14.65
N SER A 135 -3.70 -15.49 14.09
CA SER A 135 -3.43 -14.75 12.86
C SER A 135 -2.56 -15.57 11.91
N ASP A 136 -2.56 -15.20 10.63
CA ASP A 136 -1.69 -15.74 9.59
C ASP A 136 -0.32 -15.03 9.53
N ILE A 137 0.07 -14.33 10.59
CA ILE A 137 1.26 -13.50 10.64
C ILE A 137 2.34 -14.18 11.47
N ASP A 138 3.51 -14.34 10.87
CA ASP A 138 4.70 -14.88 11.50
C ASP A 138 5.33 -13.86 12.45
N ALA A 139 5.41 -14.21 13.74
CA ALA A 139 5.97 -13.35 14.79
C ALA A 139 7.44 -12.98 14.52
N GLU A 140 8.20 -13.87 13.87
CA GLU A 140 9.62 -13.65 13.56
C GLU A 140 9.85 -12.61 12.45
N LYS A 141 8.81 -12.32 11.68
CA LYS A 141 8.86 -11.35 10.58
C LYS A 141 8.31 -9.99 10.97
N LEU A 142 8.02 -9.78 12.25
CA LEU A 142 7.50 -8.52 12.77
C LEU A 142 8.61 -7.67 13.35
N PHE A 143 8.55 -6.38 13.04
CA PHE A 143 9.31 -5.38 13.75
C PHE A 143 8.40 -4.21 14.14
N ARG A 144 8.75 -3.54 15.24
CA ARG A 144 8.04 -2.39 15.78
C ARG A 144 9.03 -1.30 16.10
N PHE A 145 8.66 -0.07 15.79
CA PHE A 145 9.37 1.10 16.25
C PHE A 145 8.36 2.16 16.70
N VAL A 146 8.79 3.03 17.60
CA VAL A 146 8.01 4.19 18.02
C VAL A 146 8.69 5.42 17.43
N THR A 147 7.93 6.35 16.89
CA THR A 147 8.47 7.59 16.33
C THR A 147 7.67 8.80 16.81
N ASP A 148 8.37 9.91 17.01
CA ASP A 148 7.75 11.20 17.29
C ASP A 148 7.34 11.94 16.02
N MET A 149 7.90 11.53 14.89
CA MET A 149 7.79 12.24 13.64
C MET A 149 7.31 11.32 12.52
N VAL A 150 6.25 11.76 11.84
CA VAL A 150 5.72 11.14 10.63
C VAL A 150 5.47 12.24 9.61
N ILE A 151 5.90 12.01 8.37
CA ILE A 151 5.68 12.92 7.25
C ILE A 151 4.75 12.23 6.26
N GLU A 152 3.61 12.83 5.98
CA GLU A 152 2.64 12.34 5.00
C GLU A 152 2.82 13.08 3.67
N MET A 153 2.81 12.31 2.58
CA MET A 153 3.08 12.81 1.23
C MET A 153 2.22 12.10 0.20
N LYS A 154 1.98 12.73 -0.96
CA LYS A 154 1.39 12.08 -2.13
C LYS A 154 0.04 11.36 -1.90
N GLU A 155 -0.84 11.93 -1.08
CA GLU A 155 -2.21 11.44 -0.94
C GLU A 155 -2.95 11.52 -2.29
N GLY A 156 -3.64 10.44 -2.67
CA GLY A 156 -4.30 10.35 -3.98
C GLY A 156 -3.34 10.48 -5.19
N ASP A 157 -2.04 10.18 -4.99
CA ASP A 157 -0.95 10.40 -5.96
C ASP A 157 -0.79 11.86 -6.44
N ARG A 158 -1.21 12.83 -5.61
CA ARG A 158 -1.09 14.26 -5.93
C ARG A 158 0.15 14.87 -5.29
N ILE A 159 0.88 15.69 -6.03
CA ILE A 159 1.97 16.50 -5.48
C ILE A 159 1.34 17.67 -4.72
N GLY A 160 1.53 17.69 -3.41
CA GLY A 160 1.00 18.71 -2.50
C GLY A 160 1.98 18.94 -1.34
N PRO A 161 1.69 19.93 -0.46
CA PRO A 161 2.52 20.20 0.70
C PRO A 161 2.62 18.97 1.61
N PHE A 162 3.80 18.75 2.19
CA PHE A 162 4.01 17.65 3.13
C PHE A 162 3.36 17.99 4.47
N VAL A 163 2.62 17.04 5.03
CA VAL A 163 2.04 17.18 6.36
C VAL A 163 2.98 16.52 7.36
N GLN A 164 3.48 17.30 8.32
CA GLN A 164 4.37 16.79 9.36
C GLN A 164 3.63 16.69 10.69
N HIS A 165 3.63 15.49 11.25
CA HIS A 165 3.12 15.24 12.59
C HIS A 165 4.31 15.07 13.53
N ILE A 166 4.47 16.02 14.47
CA ILE A 166 5.51 15.98 15.50
C ILE A 166 4.81 15.85 16.85
N ARG A 167 5.07 14.74 17.56
CA ARG A 167 4.65 14.60 18.95
C ARG A 167 5.59 15.40 19.83
N GLY A 168 5.04 16.35 20.58
CA GLY A 168 5.77 17.13 21.56
C GLY A 168 6.48 16.24 22.57
N ARG A 169 7.75 16.51 22.85
CA ARG A 169 8.43 15.99 24.03
C ARG A 169 7.81 16.68 25.23
N GLU A 170 6.96 15.99 25.98
CA GLU A 170 6.82 16.33 27.39
C GLU A 170 8.17 16.05 28.03
N ALA A 171 8.85 17.13 28.44
CA ALA A 171 10.08 17.04 29.20
C ALA A 171 9.76 16.25 30.47
N GLN A 172 10.39 15.08 30.65
CA GLN A 172 10.40 14.41 31.94
C GLN A 172 11.10 15.35 32.91
N GLY A 173 10.31 16.08 33.70
CA GLY A 173 10.80 16.88 34.82
C GLY A 173 11.51 15.96 35.79
N GLY A 174 12.81 16.16 35.95
CA GLY A 174 13.61 15.44 36.94
C GLY A 174 13.16 15.84 38.34
N ASN A 175 12.50 14.92 39.04
CA ASN A 175 12.37 15.00 40.49
C ASN A 175 13.71 14.62 41.12
N GLY A 176 14.61 15.59 41.24
CA GLY A 176 15.74 15.53 42.14
C GLY A 176 15.27 15.81 43.56
N ALA A 177 14.86 14.77 44.29
CA ALA A 177 14.61 14.86 45.72
C ALA A 177 15.94 14.98 46.47
N GLY A 178 16.39 16.21 46.70
CA GLY A 178 17.48 16.52 47.63
C GLY A 178 16.97 16.38 49.06
N ALA A 179 17.31 15.27 49.73
CA ALA A 179 17.13 15.12 51.16
C ALA A 179 18.24 15.89 51.90
N GLY A 180 17.94 17.13 52.29
CA GLY A 180 18.74 17.86 53.26
C GLY A 180 18.38 17.41 54.68
N SER A 181 19.24 16.61 55.30
CA SER A 181 19.16 16.32 56.74
C SER A 181 19.62 17.54 57.52
N GLY A 182 18.71 18.12 58.30
CA GLY A 182 18.96 19.23 59.20
C GLY A 182 19.90 18.85 60.35
N GLY A 183 20.79 19.78 60.68
CA GLY A 183 21.54 19.76 61.93
C GLY A 183 20.62 20.00 63.12
N ALA A 184 20.83 19.22 64.17
CA ALA A 184 20.33 19.50 65.51
C ALA A 184 21.51 19.93 66.39
N ALA A 185 21.18 20.85 67.29
CA ALA A 185 22.04 21.54 68.25
C ALA A 185 22.78 20.63 69.23
#